data_AF-A0A833YQK8-F1
#
_entry.id   AF-A0A833YQK8-F1
#
_cell.length_a   1.000
_cell.length_b   1.000
_cell.length_c   1.000
_cell.angle_alpha   90.00
_cell.angle_beta   90.00
_cell.angle_gamma   90.00
#
_symmetry.space_group_name_H-M   'P 1'
#
loop_
_entity.id
_entity.type
_entity.pdbx_description
1 polymer ?
#
loop_
_entity_poly.entity_id
_entity_poly.type
_entity_poly.pdbx_seq_one_letter_code
_entity_poly.pdbx_strand_id
1 'polypeptide(L)'
;MRKMRVTGVVTQGASRAGSAEYVKTFKVAYSLNGRKFEFVQVDGGFGDKIFVGNVDNNGLRTNMLDTPLEAQYVRLVPVTCHWSCTLRFELLGCELNGCSEPLGLKDYTISDAQITASSTYKTWGVNSFSWYPFYARLDKQGKFNAWTAERNSASEWLQIDLGSQKQVTGIITQGARDFGHIQYVAAYKVAYSDDGLTWTEYKDEGAEESKVFPGNLDNNSHKKNVFETPFLARFVRILPVSWHNRITLRVELLGC
;
A
#
# COMPACT_ATOMS: atom_id res chain seq x y z
N MET A 1 5.22 12.97 2.85
CA MET A 1 4.57 12.19 3.95
C MET A 1 3.16 12.73 4.15
N ARG A 2 2.14 11.85 4.25
CA ARG A 2 0.73 12.23 4.15
C ARG A 2 0.02 12.34 5.50
N LYS A 3 -0.93 13.28 5.61
CA LYS A 3 -1.82 13.42 6.78
C LYS A 3 -2.91 12.33 6.74
N MET A 4 -3.15 11.70 7.88
CA MET A 4 -4.18 10.68 8.04
C MET A 4 -5.07 11.01 9.23
N ARG A 5 -6.29 10.46 9.23
CA ARG A 5 -7.13 10.41 10.41
C ARG A 5 -6.77 9.16 11.20
N VAL A 6 -6.28 9.34 12.42
CA VAL A 6 -5.93 8.25 13.35
C VAL A 6 -7.04 8.12 14.38
N THR A 7 -7.62 6.94 14.50
CA THR A 7 -8.77 6.66 15.38
C THR A 7 -8.41 5.73 16.54
N GLY A 8 -7.24 5.09 16.49
CA GLY A 8 -6.85 4.16 17.54
C GLY A 8 -5.43 3.62 17.37
N VAL A 9 -5.01 2.85 18.35
CA VAL A 9 -3.74 2.14 18.35
C VAL A 9 -3.89 0.76 18.97
N VAL A 10 -3.26 -0.23 18.34
CA VAL A 10 -3.15 -1.59 18.84
C VAL A 10 -1.72 -1.79 19.31
N THR A 11 -1.52 -2.30 20.52
CA THR A 11 -0.20 -2.55 21.11
C THR A 11 -0.01 -4.00 21.51
N GLN A 12 1.23 -4.49 21.47
CA GLN A 12 1.65 -5.82 21.88
C GLN A 12 3.08 -5.77 22.44
N GLY A 13 3.38 -6.60 23.44
CA GLY A 13 4.73 -6.76 24.00
C GLY A 13 5.62 -7.68 23.17
N ALA A 14 6.71 -8.17 23.75
CA ALA A 14 7.49 -9.30 23.22
C ALA A 14 8.16 -10.07 24.35
N SER A 15 8.89 -11.14 24.02
CA SER A 15 9.72 -11.86 24.99
C SER A 15 11.18 -11.81 24.61
N ARG A 16 12.05 -11.61 25.60
CA ARG A 16 13.50 -11.71 25.48
C ARG A 16 14.01 -12.79 26.43
N ALA A 17 14.63 -13.85 25.89
CA ALA A 17 15.16 -14.96 26.69
C ALA A 17 14.16 -15.54 27.73
N GLY A 18 12.93 -15.82 27.29
CA GLY A 18 11.87 -16.38 28.16
C GLY A 18 11.18 -15.36 29.06
N SER A 19 11.59 -14.10 29.01
CA SER A 19 11.07 -13.03 29.87
C SER A 19 10.14 -12.09 29.11
N ALA A 20 8.95 -11.83 29.65
CA ALA A 20 7.99 -10.92 29.04
C ALA A 20 8.40 -9.46 29.24
N GLU A 21 8.48 -8.71 28.15
CA GLU A 21 8.76 -7.28 28.14
C GLU A 21 7.63 -6.55 27.40
N TYR A 22 7.05 -5.53 28.03
CA TYR A 22 5.92 -4.82 27.44
C TYR A 22 5.69 -3.46 28.08
N VAL A 23 5.06 -2.56 27.32
CA VAL A 23 4.59 -1.26 27.83
C VAL A 23 3.28 -1.46 28.59
N LYS A 24 3.24 -1.03 29.85
CA LYS A 24 2.05 -1.08 30.72
C LYS A 24 1.15 0.14 30.55
N THR A 25 1.75 1.33 30.40
CA THR A 25 1.03 2.57 30.13
C THR A 25 1.82 3.46 29.19
N PHE A 26 1.14 4.26 28.38
CA PHE A 26 1.76 5.18 27.42
C PHE A 26 0.91 6.43 27.18
N LYS A 27 1.51 7.46 26.62
CA LYS A 27 0.82 8.63 26.07
C LYS A 27 0.94 8.62 24.54
N VAL A 28 -0.01 9.28 23.88
CA VAL A 28 0.03 9.48 22.42
C VAL A 28 0.26 10.96 22.15
N ALA A 29 1.28 11.26 21.34
CA ALA A 29 1.51 12.60 20.81
C ALA A 29 1.39 12.60 19.29
N TYR A 30 0.90 13.70 18.71
CA TYR A 30 0.68 13.83 17.29
C TYR A 30 1.17 15.18 16.76
N SER A 31 1.50 15.21 15.47
CA SER A 31 1.97 16.41 14.80
C SER A 31 1.62 16.41 13.32
N LEU A 32 1.35 17.61 12.79
CA LEU A 32 1.20 17.85 11.35
C LEU A 32 2.52 18.19 10.66
N ASN A 33 3.56 18.60 11.40
CA ASN A 33 4.81 19.12 10.83
C ASN A 33 6.08 18.41 11.34
N GLY A 34 5.94 17.48 12.28
CA GLY A 34 7.05 16.73 12.86
C GLY A 34 7.96 17.54 13.79
N ARG A 35 7.67 18.82 14.03
CA ARG A 35 8.44 19.71 14.90
C ARG A 35 7.71 19.98 16.22
N LYS A 36 6.45 20.40 16.15
CA LYS A 36 5.60 20.64 17.32
C LYS A 36 4.68 19.44 17.52
N PHE A 37 4.76 18.80 18.69
CA PHE A 37 3.90 17.69 19.06
C PHE A 37 2.92 18.12 20.15
N GLU A 38 1.68 17.65 20.02
CA GLU A 38 0.62 17.84 21.00
C GLU A 38 0.21 16.47 21.53
N PHE A 39 -0.05 16.37 22.83
CA PHE A 39 -0.49 15.12 23.45
C PHE A 39 -2.02 15.03 23.40
N VAL A 40 -2.52 13.81 23.18
CA VAL A 40 -3.95 13.53 23.35
C VAL A 40 -4.35 13.86 24.79
N GLN A 41 -5.39 14.66 24.97
CA GLN A 41 -5.87 15.09 26.28
C GLN A 41 -6.98 14.17 26.79
N VAL A 42 -7.23 14.19 28.09
CA VAL A 42 -8.37 13.51 28.71
C VAL A 42 -9.67 14.22 28.32
N ASP A 43 -10.67 13.47 27.88
CA ASP A 43 -12.00 14.00 27.56
C ASP A 43 -12.62 14.74 28.75
N GLY A 44 -13.00 16.01 28.53
CA GLY A 44 -13.63 16.86 29.55
C GLY A 44 -12.72 17.23 30.73
N GLY A 45 -11.41 16.96 30.65
CA GLY A 45 -10.43 17.21 31.71
C GLY A 45 -9.22 18.00 31.26
N PHE A 46 -8.28 18.21 32.19
CA PHE A 46 -6.98 18.83 31.93
C PHE A 46 -5.87 17.79 32.06
N GLY A 47 -4.98 17.72 31.06
CA GLY A 47 -3.78 16.89 31.07
C GLY A 47 -3.80 15.76 30.06
N ASP A 48 -2.59 15.24 29.79
CA ASP A 48 -2.38 14.20 28.78
C ASP A 48 -3.06 12.88 29.18
N LYS A 49 -3.80 12.30 28.25
CA LYS A 49 -4.43 10.98 28.40
C LYS A 49 -3.37 9.89 28.53
N ILE A 50 -3.45 9.13 29.62
CA ILE A 50 -2.65 7.92 29.84
C ILE A 50 -3.45 6.73 29.35
N PHE A 51 -2.92 6.06 28.33
CA PHE A 51 -3.49 4.84 27.76
C PHE A 51 -2.96 3.62 28.51
N VAL A 52 -3.86 2.66 28.72
CA VAL A 52 -3.50 1.35 29.28
C VAL A 52 -2.95 0.47 28.16
N GLY A 53 -1.71 0.02 28.33
CA GLY A 53 -1.01 -0.87 27.43
C GLY A 53 -1.26 -2.35 27.76
N ASN A 54 -0.24 -3.17 27.61
CA ASN A 54 -0.32 -4.62 27.70
C ASN A 54 -0.14 -5.12 29.15
N VAL A 55 -0.62 -6.34 29.41
CA VAL A 55 -0.44 -7.07 30.68
C VAL A 55 0.44 -8.32 30.51
N ASP A 56 0.78 -8.66 29.27
CA ASP A 56 1.64 -9.77 28.88
C ASP A 56 2.40 -9.42 27.57
N ASN A 57 3.14 -10.38 27.02
CA ASN A 57 3.94 -10.20 25.82
C ASN A 57 3.21 -10.43 24.48
N ASN A 58 2.03 -11.05 24.47
CA ASN A 58 1.41 -11.57 23.25
C ASN A 58 -0.05 -11.15 23.04
N GLY A 59 -0.78 -10.80 24.10
CA GLY A 59 -2.12 -10.25 24.01
C GLY A 59 -2.11 -8.89 23.32
N LEU A 60 -3.00 -8.73 22.34
CA LEU A 60 -3.23 -7.45 21.69
C LEU A 60 -4.05 -6.54 22.61
N ARG A 61 -3.63 -5.29 22.76
CA ARG A 61 -4.39 -4.25 23.46
C ARG A 61 -4.78 -3.15 22.49
N THR A 62 -6.08 -3.00 22.27
CA THR A 62 -6.62 -1.93 21.44
C THR A 62 -7.06 -0.76 22.30
N ASN A 63 -6.63 0.45 21.93
CA ASN A 63 -7.09 1.70 22.51
C ASN A 63 -7.68 2.58 21.39
N MET A 64 -8.97 2.88 21.49
CA MET A 64 -9.60 3.86 20.60
C MET A 64 -9.40 5.27 21.15
N LEU A 65 -9.27 6.23 20.25
CA LEU A 65 -9.21 7.64 20.56
C LEU A 65 -10.64 8.18 20.54
N ASP A 66 -11.03 8.86 21.62
CA ASP A 66 -12.39 9.40 21.76
C ASP A 66 -12.67 10.44 20.66
N THR A 67 -11.64 11.25 20.36
CA THR A 67 -11.62 12.15 19.21
C THR A 67 -10.57 11.68 18.19
N PRO A 68 -10.96 11.44 16.92
CA PRO A 68 -10.01 11.14 15.85
C PRO A 68 -8.98 12.26 15.65
N LEU A 69 -7.71 11.89 15.47
CA LEU A 69 -6.61 12.83 15.27
C LEU A 69 -6.31 13.02 13.79
N GLU A 70 -6.12 14.25 13.35
CA GLU A 70 -5.50 14.52 12.06
C GLU A 70 -3.99 14.69 12.26
N ALA A 71 -3.21 13.74 11.76
CA ALA A 71 -1.78 13.68 12.05
C ALA A 71 -0.99 13.18 10.84
N GLN A 72 0.22 13.72 10.66
CA GLN A 72 1.23 13.17 9.76
C GLN A 72 2.28 12.36 10.54
N TYR A 73 2.49 12.71 11.81
CA TYR A 73 3.41 12.03 12.71
C TYR A 73 2.67 11.67 13.98
N VAL A 74 2.83 10.42 14.42
CA VAL A 74 2.32 9.92 15.70
C VAL A 74 3.50 9.36 16.50
N ARG A 75 3.54 9.66 17.80
CA ARG A 75 4.49 9.12 18.75
C ARG A 75 3.73 8.41 19.87
N LEU A 76 4.08 7.15 20.10
CA LEU A 76 3.73 6.46 21.32
C LEU A 76 4.87 6.70 22.32
N VAL A 77 4.55 7.28 23.47
CA VAL A 77 5.52 7.61 24.52
C VAL A 77 5.26 6.70 25.71
N PRO A 78 6.07 5.63 25.91
CA PRO A 78 5.93 4.76 27.06
C PRO A 78 6.09 5.54 28.37
N VAL A 79 5.23 5.26 29.35
CA VAL A 79 5.27 5.88 30.68
C VAL A 79 5.70 4.86 31.72
N THR A 80 5.06 3.69 31.74
CA THR A 80 5.47 2.57 32.60
C THR A 80 5.57 1.28 31.82
N CYS A 81 6.53 0.44 32.18
CA CYS A 81 6.88 -0.76 31.44
C CYS A 81 7.12 -1.92 32.39
N HIS A 82 6.87 -3.14 31.92
CA HIS A 82 7.29 -4.35 32.57
C HIS A 82 8.67 -4.73 32.07
N TRP A 83 9.67 -4.56 32.95
CA TRP A 83 11.09 -4.80 32.71
C TRP A 83 11.70 -3.83 31.69
N SER A 84 11.36 -4.00 30.41
CA SER A 84 11.79 -3.14 29.31
C SER A 84 10.59 -2.56 28.57
N CYS A 85 10.73 -1.33 28.05
CA CYS A 85 9.69 -0.68 27.24
C CYS A 85 9.65 -1.23 25.82
N THR A 86 9.20 -2.48 25.67
CA THR A 86 9.11 -3.17 24.39
C THR A 86 7.72 -3.02 23.80
N LEU A 87 7.63 -2.64 22.52
CA LEU A 87 6.37 -2.34 21.84
C LEU A 87 6.40 -2.82 20.39
N ARG A 88 5.39 -3.61 20.03
CA ARG A 88 4.91 -3.80 18.66
C ARG A 88 3.57 -3.09 18.57
N PHE A 89 3.33 -2.29 17.53
CA PHE A 89 2.07 -1.56 17.41
C PHE A 89 1.59 -1.40 15.98
N GLU A 90 0.29 -1.17 15.84
CA GLU A 90 -0.39 -0.83 14.59
C GLU A 90 -1.30 0.38 14.84
N LEU A 91 -1.36 1.32 13.90
CA LEU A 91 -2.28 2.47 14.00
C LEU A 91 -3.58 2.16 13.27
N LEU A 92 -4.70 2.49 13.90
CA LEU A 92 -6.02 2.41 13.28
C LEU A 92 -6.40 3.80 12.76
N GLY A 93 -6.97 3.85 11.55
CA GLY A 93 -7.32 5.11 10.92
C GLY A 93 -7.79 4.99 9.50
N CYS A 94 -8.04 6.13 8.87
CA CYS A 94 -8.38 6.26 7.46
C CYS A 94 -7.71 7.50 6.85
N GLU A 95 -7.75 7.60 5.52
CA GLU A 95 -7.36 8.83 4.83
C GLU A 95 -8.41 9.93 5.06
N LEU A 96 -7.99 11.18 5.17
CA LEU A 96 -8.88 12.31 5.49
C LEU A 96 -10.06 12.46 4.50
N ASN A 97 -9.83 12.14 3.23
CA ASN A 97 -10.82 12.30 2.17
C ASN A 97 -11.61 11.02 1.88
N GLY A 98 -11.31 9.89 2.54
CA GLY A 98 -11.96 8.60 2.26
C GLY A 98 -11.71 8.01 0.87
N CYS A 99 -10.80 8.59 0.08
CA CYS A 99 -10.55 8.25 -1.32
C CYS A 99 -9.49 7.15 -1.46
N SER A 100 -9.67 5.99 -0.82
CA SER A 100 -8.68 4.90 -0.81
C SER A 100 -9.27 3.53 -1.13
N GLU A 101 -10.46 3.51 -1.73
CA GLU A 101 -11.19 2.29 -2.06
C GLU A 101 -10.63 1.64 -3.33
N PRO A 102 -10.73 0.31 -3.47
CA PRO A 102 -10.41 -0.39 -4.71
C PRO A 102 -11.19 0.18 -5.90
N LEU A 103 -10.51 0.45 -7.02
CA LEU A 103 -11.13 1.03 -8.22
C LEU A 103 -11.76 0.01 -9.16
N GLY A 104 -11.50 -1.29 -8.93
CA GLY A 104 -12.33 -2.36 -9.48
C GLY A 104 -11.58 -3.46 -10.24
N LEU A 105 -10.26 -3.60 -10.06
CA LEU A 105 -9.52 -4.67 -10.71
C LEU A 105 -9.83 -6.03 -10.07
N LYS A 106 -9.87 -6.12 -8.75
CA LYS A 106 -10.10 -7.38 -8.02
C LYS A 106 -11.55 -7.86 -8.10
N ASP A 107 -12.51 -6.94 -8.06
CA ASP A 107 -13.95 -7.24 -8.01
C ASP A 107 -14.60 -7.35 -9.40
N TYR A 108 -13.83 -7.11 -10.47
CA TYR A 108 -14.28 -7.12 -11.86
C TYR A 108 -15.22 -5.97 -12.27
N THR A 109 -15.33 -4.91 -11.46
CA THR A 109 -15.99 -3.66 -11.87
C THR A 109 -15.29 -3.03 -13.08
N ILE A 110 -13.95 -3.12 -13.14
CA ILE A 110 -13.18 -2.88 -14.36
C ILE A 110 -13.21 -4.15 -15.20
N SER A 111 -13.78 -4.08 -16.41
CA SER A 111 -13.91 -5.22 -17.33
C SER A 111 -12.58 -5.65 -17.95
N ASP A 112 -12.52 -6.86 -18.50
CA ASP A 112 -11.31 -7.39 -19.15
C ASP A 112 -10.85 -6.54 -20.34
N ALA A 113 -11.80 -5.94 -21.08
CA ALA A 113 -11.51 -5.09 -22.23
C ALA A 113 -10.81 -3.77 -21.85
N GLN A 114 -10.92 -3.34 -20.60
CA GLN A 114 -10.31 -2.13 -20.08
C GLN A 114 -8.87 -2.34 -19.62
N ILE A 115 -8.35 -3.57 -19.68
CA ILE A 115 -6.99 -3.90 -19.24
C ILE A 115 -6.19 -4.35 -20.46
N THR A 116 -5.25 -3.52 -20.89
CA THR A 116 -4.39 -3.77 -22.06
C THR A 116 -2.93 -3.71 -21.67
N ALA A 117 -2.04 -4.20 -22.54
CA ALA A 117 -0.60 -4.16 -22.29
C ALA A 117 0.18 -4.03 -23.60
N SER A 118 1.45 -3.66 -23.48
CA SER A 118 2.42 -3.62 -24.58
C SER A 118 2.63 -4.98 -25.25
N SER A 119 2.63 -6.06 -24.47
CA SER A 119 2.87 -7.42 -24.95
C SER A 119 2.28 -8.47 -24.00
N THR A 120 2.33 -9.74 -24.40
CA THR A 120 1.81 -10.86 -23.60
C THR A 120 2.68 -12.10 -23.78
N TYR A 121 3.14 -12.65 -22.65
CA TYR A 121 3.88 -13.90 -22.64
C TYR A 121 2.97 -15.12 -22.78
N LYS A 122 3.49 -16.16 -23.45
CA LYS A 122 2.86 -17.47 -23.60
C LYS A 122 3.83 -18.54 -23.15
N THR A 123 3.47 -19.32 -22.13
CA THR A 123 4.33 -20.42 -21.67
C THR A 123 4.46 -21.45 -22.78
N TRP A 124 5.71 -21.76 -23.14
CA TRP A 124 6.07 -22.64 -24.29
C TRP A 124 5.46 -22.23 -25.64
N GLY A 125 5.07 -20.96 -25.82
CA GLY A 125 4.43 -20.48 -27.04
C GLY A 125 2.99 -20.97 -27.25
N VAL A 126 2.38 -21.61 -26.25
CA VAL A 126 1.04 -22.19 -26.35
C VAL A 126 -0.03 -21.14 -26.01
N ASN A 127 -0.98 -20.92 -26.93
CA ASN A 127 -2.05 -19.91 -26.75
C ASN A 127 -2.91 -20.15 -25.50
N SER A 128 -3.19 -21.41 -25.14
CA SER A 128 -3.95 -21.72 -23.93
C SER A 128 -3.20 -21.42 -22.63
N PHE A 129 -1.89 -21.16 -22.71
CA PHE A 129 -1.00 -20.84 -21.59
C PHE A 129 -0.51 -19.38 -21.65
N SER A 130 -1.41 -18.47 -22.02
CA SER A 130 -1.12 -17.04 -22.16
C SER A 130 -1.37 -16.28 -20.86
N TRP A 131 -0.49 -15.33 -20.56
CA TRP A 131 -0.54 -14.45 -19.39
C TRP A 131 -1.12 -13.08 -19.75
N TYR A 132 -2.38 -13.08 -20.21
CA TYR A 132 -3.05 -11.90 -20.76
C TYR A 132 -3.16 -10.73 -19.77
N PRO A 133 -3.23 -9.48 -20.27
CA PRO A 133 -3.33 -8.29 -19.43
C PRO A 133 -4.51 -8.32 -18.45
N PHE A 134 -5.68 -8.82 -18.87
CA PHE A 134 -6.88 -8.92 -18.02
C PHE A 134 -6.76 -9.92 -16.85
N TYR A 135 -5.66 -10.68 -16.78
CA TYR A 135 -5.32 -11.48 -15.60
C TYR A 135 -4.58 -10.69 -14.52
N ALA A 136 -4.19 -9.43 -14.76
CA ALA A 136 -3.47 -8.57 -13.81
C ALA A 136 -4.32 -8.06 -12.64
N ARG A 137 -5.19 -8.89 -12.08
CA ARG A 137 -6.11 -8.55 -11.00
C ARG A 137 -5.53 -9.02 -9.66
N LEU A 138 -5.51 -8.15 -8.66
CA LEU A 138 -5.01 -8.47 -7.32
C LEU A 138 -5.67 -9.74 -6.77
N ASP A 139 -4.89 -10.64 -6.17
CA ASP A 139 -5.33 -11.92 -5.61
C ASP A 139 -6.01 -12.87 -6.59
N LYS A 140 -5.91 -12.63 -7.90
CA LYS A 140 -6.41 -13.58 -8.89
C LYS A 140 -5.77 -14.96 -8.67
N GLN A 141 -6.62 -15.97 -8.68
CA GLN A 141 -6.27 -17.38 -8.51
C GLN A 141 -6.35 -18.13 -9.85
N GLY A 142 -5.81 -19.35 -9.87
CA GLY A 142 -5.78 -20.21 -11.04
C GLY A 142 -4.37 -20.40 -11.61
N LYS A 143 -4.27 -21.17 -12.69
CA LYS A 143 -2.99 -21.53 -13.32
C LYS A 143 -2.33 -20.35 -14.04
N PHE A 144 -3.14 -19.51 -14.68
CA PHE A 144 -2.73 -18.26 -15.33
C PHE A 144 -3.50 -17.13 -14.67
N ASN A 145 -2.81 -16.42 -13.78
CA ASN A 145 -3.45 -15.56 -12.81
C ASN A 145 -2.79 -14.18 -12.68
N ALA A 146 -1.94 -13.82 -13.64
CA ALA A 146 -1.31 -12.51 -13.72
C ALA A 146 -1.12 -12.11 -15.19
N TRP A 147 -0.79 -10.84 -15.41
CA TRP A 147 -0.17 -10.45 -16.66
C TRP A 147 1.33 -10.68 -16.60
N THR A 148 1.90 -11.19 -17.69
CA THR A 148 3.35 -11.30 -17.88
C THR A 148 3.71 -10.74 -19.25
N ALA A 149 4.66 -9.81 -19.29
CA ALA A 149 5.14 -9.25 -20.55
C ALA A 149 5.92 -10.30 -21.36
N GLU A 150 5.78 -10.26 -22.68
CA GLU A 150 6.48 -11.18 -23.59
C GLU A 150 8.00 -11.05 -23.43
N ARG A 151 8.47 -9.80 -23.40
CA ARG A 151 9.87 -9.43 -23.24
C ARG A 151 10.12 -8.83 -21.87
N ASN A 152 11.34 -8.99 -21.38
CA ASN A 152 11.83 -8.33 -20.18
C ASN A 152 12.53 -7.03 -20.57
N SER A 153 11.74 -6.02 -20.96
CA SER A 153 12.23 -4.72 -21.40
C SER A 153 11.61 -3.59 -20.57
N ALA A 154 12.38 -2.53 -20.34
CA ALA A 154 11.87 -1.31 -19.68
C ALA A 154 10.85 -0.53 -20.55
N SER A 155 10.63 -0.95 -21.80
CA SER A 155 9.60 -0.42 -22.69
C SER A 155 8.21 -1.04 -22.48
N GLU A 156 8.09 -2.07 -21.65
CA GLU A 156 6.82 -2.76 -21.40
C GLU A 156 5.90 -1.92 -20.50
N TRP A 157 4.59 -2.09 -20.65
CA TRP A 157 3.61 -1.41 -19.84
C TRP A 157 2.33 -2.24 -19.69
N LEU A 158 1.67 -2.11 -18.54
CA LEU A 158 0.29 -2.53 -18.30
C LEU A 158 -0.58 -1.28 -18.20
N GLN A 159 -1.66 -1.22 -18.95
CA GLN A 159 -2.58 -0.09 -19.02
C GLN A 159 -3.97 -0.49 -18.52
N ILE A 160 -4.57 0.40 -17.75
CA ILE A 160 -5.91 0.25 -17.17
C ILE A 160 -6.72 1.48 -17.57
N ASP A 161 -7.86 1.27 -18.25
CA ASP A 161 -8.89 2.28 -18.52
C ASP A 161 -9.93 2.25 -17.39
N LEU A 162 -10.01 3.32 -16.61
CA LEU A 162 -10.96 3.47 -15.50
C LEU A 162 -12.39 3.77 -15.98
N GLY A 163 -12.59 3.96 -17.30
CA GLY A 163 -13.87 4.25 -17.95
C GLY A 163 -14.28 5.72 -17.88
N SER A 164 -13.98 6.37 -16.76
CA SER A 164 -14.14 7.81 -16.53
C SER A 164 -12.90 8.35 -15.81
N GLN A 165 -12.75 9.67 -15.76
CA GLN A 165 -11.74 10.29 -14.93
C GLN A 165 -12.04 9.98 -13.45
N LYS A 166 -11.04 9.50 -12.72
CA LYS A 166 -11.08 9.22 -11.28
C LYS A 166 -9.84 9.80 -10.59
N GLN A 167 -9.94 10.08 -9.30
CA GLN A 167 -8.81 10.41 -8.44
C GLN A 167 -8.11 9.12 -7.98
N VAL A 168 -6.89 8.94 -8.45
CA VAL A 168 -6.04 7.80 -8.11
C VAL A 168 -5.14 8.18 -6.95
N THR A 169 -5.22 7.43 -5.85
CA THR A 169 -4.51 7.72 -4.60
C THR A 169 -3.48 6.66 -4.23
N GLY A 170 -3.55 5.47 -4.83
CA GLY A 170 -2.54 4.45 -4.60
C GLY A 170 -2.66 3.26 -5.54
N ILE A 171 -1.76 2.31 -5.32
CA ILE A 171 -1.66 1.07 -6.08
C ILE A 171 -1.18 -0.04 -5.16
N ILE A 172 -1.75 -1.23 -5.32
CA ILE A 172 -1.30 -2.46 -4.70
C ILE A 172 -0.79 -3.37 -5.80
N THR A 173 0.44 -3.86 -5.67
CA THR A 173 1.05 -4.80 -6.62
C THR A 173 1.33 -6.15 -5.96
N GLN A 174 1.28 -7.21 -6.75
CA GLN A 174 1.56 -8.57 -6.35
C GLN A 174 2.18 -9.33 -7.54
N GLY A 175 3.13 -10.23 -7.28
CA GLY A 175 3.73 -11.07 -8.34
C GLY A 175 2.89 -12.30 -8.67
N ALA A 176 3.51 -13.29 -9.32
CA ALA A 176 2.94 -14.62 -9.51
C ALA A 176 4.02 -15.69 -9.64
N ARG A 177 3.60 -16.94 -9.91
CA ARG A 177 4.51 -18.07 -10.09
C ARG A 177 4.12 -18.84 -11.34
N ASP A 178 5.08 -19.04 -12.23
CA ASP A 178 4.92 -19.89 -13.42
C ASP A 178 5.66 -21.21 -13.20
N PHE A 179 4.95 -22.34 -13.11
CA PHE A 179 5.51 -23.68 -12.88
C PHE A 179 6.59 -23.79 -11.79
N GLY A 180 6.42 -23.08 -10.66
CA GLY A 180 7.42 -23.10 -9.57
C GLY A 180 8.38 -21.91 -9.58
N HIS A 181 8.50 -21.20 -10.70
CA HIS A 181 9.37 -20.04 -10.83
C HIS A 181 8.66 -18.76 -10.37
N ILE A 182 9.17 -18.16 -9.29
CA ILE A 182 8.69 -16.90 -8.73
C ILE A 182 9.01 -15.75 -9.70
N GLN A 183 8.01 -14.94 -10.03
CA GLN A 183 8.13 -13.80 -10.94
C GLN A 183 7.39 -12.59 -10.39
N TYR A 184 8.03 -11.42 -10.41
CA TYR A 184 7.43 -10.19 -9.89
C TYR A 184 8.19 -8.95 -10.39
N VAL A 185 7.51 -7.80 -10.37
CA VAL A 185 8.13 -6.49 -10.59
C VAL A 185 8.65 -5.94 -9.26
N ALA A 186 9.94 -5.64 -9.21
CA ALA A 186 10.66 -5.17 -8.01
C ALA A 186 10.72 -3.64 -7.91
N ALA A 187 10.60 -2.92 -9.03
CA ALA A 187 10.41 -1.48 -9.07
C ALA A 187 9.66 -1.06 -10.33
N TYR A 188 8.88 0.02 -10.26
CA TYR A 188 8.11 0.55 -11.38
C TYR A 188 7.92 2.06 -11.29
N LYS A 189 7.62 2.68 -12.42
CA LYS A 189 7.05 4.03 -12.49
C LYS A 189 5.56 3.94 -12.84
N VAL A 190 4.86 5.05 -12.66
CA VAL A 190 3.46 5.18 -13.05
C VAL A 190 3.33 6.34 -14.02
N ALA A 191 2.57 6.14 -15.09
CA ALA A 191 2.16 7.20 -16.00
C ALA A 191 0.64 7.26 -16.09
N TYR A 192 0.08 8.42 -16.36
CA TYR A 192 -1.36 8.63 -16.42
C TYR A 192 -1.76 9.55 -17.58
N SER A 193 -3.02 9.44 -17.99
CA SER A 193 -3.57 10.14 -19.14
C SER A 193 -5.09 10.26 -19.03
N ASP A 194 -5.66 11.28 -19.67
CA ASP A 194 -7.12 11.43 -19.83
C ASP A 194 -7.61 10.99 -21.23
N ASP A 195 -6.73 10.99 -22.23
CA ASP A 195 -7.05 10.71 -23.64
C ASP A 195 -6.47 9.36 -24.14
N GLY A 196 -5.56 8.75 -23.38
CA GLY A 196 -4.85 7.53 -23.74
C GLY A 196 -3.71 7.74 -24.77
N LEU A 197 -3.49 8.98 -25.22
CA LEU A 197 -2.53 9.36 -26.25
C LEU A 197 -1.36 10.14 -25.65
N THR A 198 -1.64 11.14 -24.83
CA THR A 198 -0.64 11.95 -24.13
C THR A 198 -0.48 11.47 -22.70
N TRP A 199 0.75 11.16 -22.31
CA TRP A 199 1.06 10.51 -21.04
C TRP A 199 1.96 11.38 -20.18
N THR A 200 1.60 11.50 -18.90
CA THR A 200 2.40 12.18 -17.89
C THR A 200 2.94 11.14 -16.91
N GLU A 201 4.26 11.07 -16.72
CA GLU A 201 4.85 10.26 -15.66
C GLU A 201 4.63 10.92 -14.29
N TYR A 202 4.23 10.14 -13.30
CA TYR A 202 4.03 10.62 -11.93
C TYR A 202 5.38 11.08 -11.31
N LYS A 203 5.33 12.24 -10.65
CA LYS A 203 6.44 12.87 -9.93
C LYS A 203 5.96 13.27 -8.54
N ASP A 204 6.84 13.21 -7.56
CA ASP A 204 6.55 13.83 -6.26
C ASP A 204 6.59 15.36 -6.40
N GLU A 205 5.93 16.07 -5.48
CA GLU A 205 5.89 17.53 -5.49
C GLU A 205 7.31 18.11 -5.39
N GLY A 206 7.70 18.94 -6.37
CA GLY A 206 9.03 19.54 -6.47
C GLY A 206 10.13 18.63 -7.02
N ALA A 207 9.81 17.41 -7.47
CA ALA A 207 10.78 16.52 -8.10
C ALA A 207 10.89 16.77 -9.62
N GLU A 208 12.12 16.84 -10.12
CA GLU A 208 12.40 16.94 -11.56
C GLU A 208 12.24 15.59 -12.27
N GLU A 209 12.60 14.50 -11.60
CA GLU A 209 12.55 13.14 -12.14
C GLU A 209 11.27 12.40 -11.75
N SER A 210 10.87 11.47 -12.61
CA SER A 210 9.75 10.55 -12.37
C SER A 210 10.00 9.64 -11.19
N LYS A 211 8.98 9.48 -10.34
CA LYS A 211 9.07 8.66 -9.13
C LYS A 211 9.20 7.19 -9.48
N VAL A 212 10.24 6.54 -8.95
CA VAL A 212 10.38 5.08 -8.96
C VAL A 212 9.82 4.52 -7.65
N PHE A 213 8.79 3.69 -7.75
CA PHE A 213 8.17 3.01 -6.62
C PHE A 213 8.84 1.67 -6.35
N PRO A 214 9.14 1.33 -5.08
CA PRO A 214 9.55 -0.01 -4.73
C PRO A 214 8.35 -0.97 -4.89
N GLY A 215 8.56 -2.03 -5.66
CA GLY A 215 7.59 -3.09 -5.93
C GLY A 215 7.70 -4.24 -4.94
N ASN A 216 7.43 -5.44 -5.45
CA ASN A 216 7.36 -6.66 -4.65
C ASN A 216 8.75 -7.25 -4.37
N LEU A 217 8.83 -8.04 -3.30
CA LEU A 217 10.01 -8.84 -2.93
C LEU A 217 9.78 -10.35 -3.10
N ASP A 218 8.53 -10.75 -3.39
CA ASP A 218 8.11 -12.12 -3.61
C ASP A 218 6.90 -12.15 -4.57
N ASN A 219 6.33 -13.35 -4.81
CA ASN A 219 5.20 -13.52 -5.72
C ASN A 219 3.81 -13.31 -5.10
N ASN A 220 3.65 -13.20 -3.78
CA ASN A 220 2.32 -13.32 -3.16
C ASN A 220 1.99 -12.25 -2.12
N SER A 221 2.98 -11.68 -1.45
CA SER A 221 2.80 -10.57 -0.53
C SER A 221 2.36 -9.32 -1.31
N HIS A 222 1.40 -8.60 -0.76
CA HIS A 222 0.95 -7.33 -1.31
C HIS A 222 2.01 -6.26 -1.04
N LYS A 223 2.30 -5.46 -2.07
CA LYS A 223 3.03 -4.21 -1.91
C LYS A 223 2.11 -3.05 -2.21
N LYS A 224 1.69 -2.32 -1.18
CA LYS A 224 0.94 -1.07 -1.31
C LYS A 224 1.91 0.11 -1.43
N ASN A 225 1.71 0.94 -2.46
CA ASN A 225 2.29 2.26 -2.56
C ASN A 225 1.16 3.30 -2.66
N VAL A 226 1.30 4.39 -1.94
CA VAL A 226 0.36 5.52 -1.95
C VAL A 226 1.03 6.66 -2.69
N PHE A 227 0.28 7.35 -3.54
CA PHE A 227 0.74 8.56 -4.21
C PHE A 227 0.70 9.72 -3.21
N GLU A 228 1.82 10.42 -3.05
CA GLU A 228 1.89 11.57 -2.14
C GLU A 228 0.94 12.67 -2.59
N THR A 229 0.90 12.91 -3.90
CA THR A 229 -0.05 13.80 -4.55
C THR A 229 -1.02 12.97 -5.39
N PRO A 230 -2.26 12.72 -4.93
CA PRO A 230 -3.28 12.11 -5.76
C PRO A 230 -3.44 12.82 -7.10
N PHE A 231 -3.66 12.07 -8.18
CA PHE A 231 -3.83 12.63 -9.52
C PHE A 231 -5.16 12.20 -10.13
N LEU A 232 -5.72 13.04 -11.00
CA LEU A 232 -6.89 12.70 -11.79
C LEU A 232 -6.43 12.02 -13.09
N ALA A 233 -7.05 10.90 -13.43
CA ALA A 233 -6.78 10.21 -14.68
C ALA A 233 -7.96 9.34 -15.09
N ARG A 234 -8.11 9.13 -16.40
CA ARG A 234 -8.91 8.02 -16.93
C ARG A 234 -8.06 6.77 -17.18
N PHE A 235 -6.83 6.95 -17.68
CA PHE A 235 -5.93 5.85 -18.00
C PHE A 235 -4.71 5.87 -17.08
N VAL A 236 -4.32 4.69 -16.60
CA VAL A 236 -3.13 4.51 -15.76
C VAL A 236 -2.25 3.44 -16.38
N ARG A 237 -0.95 3.72 -16.49
CA ARG A 237 0.09 2.78 -16.93
C ARG A 237 1.05 2.48 -15.78
N ILE A 238 1.32 1.20 -15.60
CA ILE A 238 2.44 0.72 -14.77
C ILE A 238 3.61 0.44 -15.70
N LEU A 239 4.76 1.05 -15.42
CA LEU A 239 5.98 0.99 -16.23
C LEU A 239 7.07 0.25 -15.43
N PRO A 240 7.30 -1.06 -15.68
CA PRO A 240 8.30 -1.83 -14.95
C PRO A 240 9.72 -1.29 -15.17
N VAL A 241 10.46 -1.12 -14.07
CA VAL A 241 11.86 -0.63 -14.08
C VAL A 241 12.83 -1.76 -13.71
N SER A 242 12.46 -2.60 -12.74
CA SER A 242 13.22 -3.78 -12.37
C SER A 242 12.28 -4.92 -11.97
N TRP A 243 12.73 -6.15 -12.14
CA TRP A 243 11.92 -7.35 -11.93
C TRP A 243 12.79 -8.56 -11.57
N HIS A 244 12.16 -9.57 -11.01
CA HIS A 244 12.76 -10.88 -10.75
C HIS A 244 12.20 -11.90 -11.74
N ASN A 245 13.10 -12.58 -12.47
CA ASN A 245 12.82 -13.52 -13.56
C ASN A 245 12.04 -12.93 -14.75
N ARG A 246 10.77 -12.52 -14.57
CA ARG A 246 9.94 -11.90 -15.61
C ARG A 246 9.11 -10.76 -15.06
N ILE A 247 8.80 -9.80 -15.93
CA ILE A 247 7.82 -8.74 -15.65
C ILE A 247 6.45 -9.38 -15.50
N THR A 248 6.00 -9.55 -14.25
CA THR A 248 4.73 -10.19 -13.91
C THR A 248 4.01 -9.40 -12.84
N LEU A 249 2.73 -9.08 -13.07
CA LEU A 249 1.91 -8.24 -12.20
C LEU A 249 0.49 -8.77 -12.03
N ARG A 250 0.03 -8.69 -10.79
CA ARG A 250 -1.36 -8.53 -10.35
C ARG A 250 -1.47 -7.17 -9.66
N VAL A 251 -2.53 -6.42 -9.95
CA VAL A 251 -2.67 -5.02 -9.53
C VAL A 251 -4.07 -4.74 -8.99
N GLU A 252 -4.16 -3.83 -8.02
CA GLU A 252 -5.37 -3.08 -7.68
C GLU A 252 -5.02 -1.59 -7.60
N LEU A 253 -5.84 -0.72 -8.18
CA LEU A 253 -5.70 0.72 -8.03
C LEU A 253 -6.61 1.19 -6.90
N LEU A 254 -6.17 2.20 -6.16
CA LEU A 254 -6.93 2.78 -5.05
C LEU A 254 -7.33 4.21 -5.40
N GLY A 255 -8.53 4.62 -5.00
CA GLY A 255 -9.03 5.95 -5.29
C GLY A 255 -10.52 6.13 -5.03
N CYS A 256 -11.07 7.11 -5.74
CA CYS A 256 -12.48 7.46 -5.89
C CYS A 256 -12.59 8.19 -7.25
#